data_AF-A0A7V9BNN7-F1
#
_entry.id   AF-A0A7V9BNN7-F1
#
_cell.length_a   1.000
_cell.length_b   1.000
_cell.length_c   1.000
_cell.angle_alpha   90.00
_cell.angle_beta   90.00
_cell.angle_gamma   90.00
#
_symmetry.space_group_name_H-M   'P 1'
#
loop_
_entity.id
_entity.type
_entity.pdbx_description
1 polymer ?
#
loop_
_entity_poly.entity_id
_entity_poly.type
_entity_poly.pdbx_seq_one_letter_code
_entity_poly.pdbx_strand_id
1 'polypeptide(L)'
;VRYPRDVALALAAGASAAMIGSWFAGSYESPGDLLRDESGRPYKESFGMASKRAVSARTGGEHAFDRARKGLFEEGISSFRQLLDPERPGVEDLLDSICAGVRSACTYAGACTITELHERAVVGVQTAAGYAEGQPAGL
;
A
#
# COMPACT_ATOMS: atom_id res chain seq x y z
N VAL A 1 -1.46 -2.99 -3.83
CA VAL A 1 -2.67 -2.42 -3.17
C VAL A 1 -2.54 -0.91 -3.18
N ARG A 2 -3.44 -0.24 -3.90
CA ARG A 2 -3.51 1.23 -4.03
C ARG A 2 -4.83 1.78 -3.50
N TYR A 3 -5.90 0.98 -3.52
CA TYR A 3 -7.24 1.31 -3.02
C TYR A 3 -7.77 0.20 -2.09
N PRO A 4 -8.72 0.47 -1.17
CA PRO A 4 -9.21 -0.54 -0.22
C PRO A 4 -9.79 -1.77 -0.92
N ARG A 5 -10.44 -1.54 -2.06
CA ARG A 5 -10.96 -2.61 -2.94
C ARG A 5 -9.89 -3.60 -3.40
N ASP A 6 -8.62 -3.18 -3.51
CA ASP A 6 -7.56 -4.07 -4.02
C ASP A 6 -7.27 -5.18 -3.01
N VAL A 7 -7.46 -4.92 -1.71
CA VAL A 7 -7.38 -5.95 -0.66
C VAL A 7 -8.51 -6.96 -0.83
N ALA A 8 -9.74 -6.47 -0.98
CA ALA A 8 -10.91 -7.32 -1.19
C ALA A 8 -10.80 -8.16 -2.48
N LEU A 9 -10.32 -7.58 -3.58
CA LEU A 9 -10.08 -8.27 -4.84
C LEU A 9 -8.98 -9.32 -4.72
N ALA A 10 -7.86 -9.02 -4.03
CA ALA A 10 -6.80 -9.98 -3.81
C ALA A 10 -7.29 -11.19 -2.99
N LEU A 11 -8.05 -10.93 -1.93
CA LEU A 11 -8.70 -11.97 -1.14
C LEU A 11 -9.67 -12.77 -2.01
N ALA A 12 -10.60 -12.14 -2.73
CA ALA A 12 -11.53 -12.82 -3.62
C ALA A 12 -10.83 -13.68 -4.70
N ALA A 13 -9.66 -13.27 -5.18
CA ALA A 13 -8.84 -14.04 -6.12
C ALA A 13 -8.12 -15.25 -5.50
N GLY A 14 -8.33 -15.54 -4.21
CA GLY A 14 -7.78 -16.70 -3.50
C GLY A 14 -6.56 -16.41 -2.62
N ALA A 15 -6.14 -15.15 -2.48
CA ALA A 15 -5.05 -14.83 -1.55
C ALA A 15 -5.51 -15.06 -0.09
N SER A 16 -4.63 -15.61 0.74
CA SER A 16 -4.88 -15.76 2.19
C SER A 16 -4.61 -14.48 2.98
N ALA A 17 -3.76 -13.59 2.45
CA ALA A 17 -3.40 -12.31 3.05
C ALA A 17 -2.93 -11.31 1.99
N ALA A 18 -2.98 -10.01 2.31
CA ALA A 18 -2.45 -8.94 1.49
C ALA A 18 -1.40 -8.13 2.28
N MET A 19 -0.21 -7.95 1.70
CA MET A 19 0.83 -7.07 2.26
C MET A 19 0.70 -5.67 1.67
N ILE A 20 0.71 -4.67 2.55
CA ILE A 20 0.57 -3.25 2.19
C ILE A 20 1.73 -2.48 2.81
N GLY A 21 2.45 -1.71 2.01
CA GLY A 21 3.58 -0.89 2.49
C GLY A 21 3.27 0.61 2.47
N SER A 22 2.97 1.15 1.29
CA SER A 22 2.83 2.59 1.07
C SER A 22 1.78 3.26 1.96
N TRP A 23 0.67 2.59 2.24
CA TRP A 23 -0.39 3.15 3.07
C TRP A 23 0.04 3.35 4.53
N PHE A 24 0.64 2.32 5.12
CA PHE A 24 1.13 2.39 6.49
C PHE A 24 2.37 3.27 6.62
N ALA A 25 3.07 3.56 5.52
CA ALA A 25 4.24 4.45 5.57
C ALA A 25 3.85 5.92 5.87
N GLY A 26 2.62 6.32 5.54
CA GLY A 26 2.06 7.65 5.83
C GLY A 26 1.23 7.70 7.12
N SER A 27 1.67 7.05 8.20
CA SER A 27 1.00 7.07 9.51
C SER A 27 1.92 7.55 10.63
N TYR A 28 1.38 7.85 11.82
CA TYR A 28 2.18 8.24 12.98
C TYR A 28 3.11 7.12 13.49
N GLU A 29 2.70 5.87 13.37
CA GLU A 29 3.40 4.67 13.86
C GLU A 29 4.51 4.21 12.92
N SER A 30 4.52 4.69 11.67
CA SER A 30 5.58 4.35 10.72
C SER A 30 6.94 4.91 11.19
N PRO A 31 8.07 4.28 10.83
CA PRO A 31 9.37 4.74 11.29
C PRO A 31 9.76 6.09 10.68
N GLY A 32 10.62 6.83 11.41
CA GLY A 32 11.15 8.12 10.97
C GLY A 32 10.39 9.33 11.50
N ASP A 33 11.04 10.49 11.41
CA ASP A 33 10.51 11.74 11.94
C ASP A 33 9.39 12.31 11.06
N LEU A 34 8.45 12.99 11.70
CA LEU A 34 7.40 13.71 11.00
C LEU A 34 7.98 15.01 10.41
N LEU A 35 7.90 15.14 9.10
CA LEU A 35 8.35 16.31 8.35
C LEU A 35 7.16 17.16 7.87
N ARG A 36 7.44 18.37 7.42
CA ARG A 36 6.44 19.27 6.82
C ARG A 36 6.90 19.75 5.45
N ASP A 37 5.98 19.76 4.48
CA ASP A 37 6.27 20.30 3.15
C ASP A 37 6.20 21.84 3.14
N GLU A 38 6.44 22.44 1.98
CA GLU A 38 6.41 23.90 1.80
C GLU A 38 5.03 24.51 2.11
N SER A 39 3.96 23.71 2.05
CA SER A 39 2.59 24.09 2.41
C SER A 39 2.25 23.75 3.87
N GLY A 40 3.21 23.26 4.65
CA GLY A 40 3.04 22.88 6.05
C GLY A 40 2.39 21.51 6.27
N ARG A 41 2.13 20.72 5.22
CA ARG A 41 1.45 19.42 5.36
C ARG A 41 2.38 18.37 5.96
N PRO A 42 1.90 17.58 6.93
CA PRO A 42 2.69 16.52 7.55
C PRO A 42 2.96 15.39 6.55
N TYR A 43 4.22 14.93 6.50
CA TYR A 43 4.61 13.77 5.71
C TYR A 43 5.75 13.00 6.38
N LYS A 44 5.94 11.75 5.94
CA LYS A 44 7.12 10.94 6.26
C LYS A 44 7.84 10.49 5.00
N GLU A 45 9.15 10.33 5.10
CA GLU A 45 9.93 9.75 4.00
C GLU A 45 9.86 8.23 4.02
N SER A 46 9.67 7.64 2.85
CA SER A 46 9.77 6.20 2.63
C SER A 46 10.63 5.94 1.40
N PHE A 47 11.26 4.77 1.33
CA PHE A 47 12.06 4.35 0.18
C PHE A 47 11.93 2.85 -0.03
N GLY A 48 12.06 2.42 -1.29
CA GLY A 48 11.98 1.00 -1.61
C GLY A 48 13.18 0.23 -1.04
N MET A 49 12.97 -0.99 -0.56
CA MET A 49 14.06 -1.82 -0.01
C MET A 49 15.10 -2.26 -1.05
N ALA A 50 14.76 -2.16 -2.34
CA ALA A 50 15.65 -2.34 -3.48
C ALA A 50 16.26 -1.02 -4.01
N SER A 51 16.03 0.10 -3.32
CA SER A 51 16.59 1.40 -3.71
C SER A 51 18.07 1.53 -3.35
N LYS A 52 18.78 2.44 -4.02
CA LYS A 52 20.15 2.81 -3.69
C LYS A 52 20.34 3.13 -2.21
N ARG A 53 19.41 3.90 -1.63
CA ARG A 53 19.42 4.26 -0.20
C ARG A 53 19.40 3.01 0.69
N ALA A 54 18.49 2.08 0.41
CA ALA A 54 18.37 0.84 1.18
C ALA A 54 19.56 -0.11 0.98
N VAL A 55 20.01 -0.29 -0.27
CA VAL A 55 21.14 -1.16 -0.61
C VAL A 55 22.43 -0.63 0.02
N SER A 56 22.69 0.69 -0.09
CA SER A 56 23.84 1.33 0.53
C SER A 56 23.83 1.22 2.05
N ALA A 57 22.68 1.43 2.70
CA ALA A 57 22.53 1.28 4.14
C ALA A 57 22.82 -0.16 4.61
N ARG A 58 22.31 -1.16 3.90
CA ARG A 58 22.50 -2.59 4.25
C ARG A 58 23.91 -3.10 3.98
N THR A 59 24.61 -2.56 2.98
CA THR A 59 25.94 -3.01 2.55
C THR A 59 27.09 -2.15 3.09
N GLY A 60 26.81 -1.21 3.99
CA GLY A 60 27.78 -0.24 4.49
C GLY A 60 29.02 -0.84 5.16
N GLY A 61 28.90 -2.04 5.74
CA GLY A 61 30.01 -2.78 6.37
C GLY A 61 30.77 -3.73 5.43
N GLU A 62 30.36 -3.87 4.17
CA GLU A 62 30.97 -4.82 3.24
C GLU A 62 32.15 -4.21 2.47
N HIS A 63 33.04 -5.10 1.97
CA HIS A 63 34.15 -4.71 1.10
C HIS A 63 33.65 -3.99 -0.17
N ALA A 64 34.48 -3.08 -0.69
CA ALA A 64 34.10 -2.20 -1.79
C ALA A 64 33.65 -2.96 -3.05
N PHE A 65 34.26 -4.11 -3.35
CA PHE A 65 33.90 -4.94 -4.50
C PHE A 65 32.51 -5.58 -4.35
N ASP A 66 32.21 -6.14 -3.18
CA ASP A 66 30.90 -6.76 -2.89
C ASP A 66 29.77 -5.74 -2.91
N ARG A 67 30.05 -4.55 -2.35
CA ARG A 67 29.14 -3.41 -2.40
C ARG A 67 28.87 -2.96 -3.83
N ALA A 68 29.91 -2.80 -4.65
CA ALA A 68 29.78 -2.39 -6.04
C ALA A 68 28.95 -3.42 -6.85
N ARG A 69 29.18 -4.71 -6.62
CA ARG A 69 28.42 -5.78 -7.28
C ARG A 69 26.93 -5.76 -6.92
N LYS A 70 26.60 -5.48 -5.65
CA LYS A 70 25.20 -5.40 -5.19
C LYS A 70 24.51 -4.11 -5.64
N GLY A 71 25.24 -3.01 -5.80
CA GLY A 71 24.72 -1.73 -6.29
C GLY A 71 24.30 -1.73 -7.78
N LEU A 72 24.75 -2.72 -8.56
CA LEU A 72 24.35 -2.86 -9.97
C LEU A 72 22.87 -3.25 -10.17
N PHE A 73 22.21 -3.77 -9.13
CA PHE A 73 20.83 -4.30 -9.19
C PHE A 73 19.85 -3.43 -8.38
N GLU A 74 20.13 -2.13 -8.27
CA GLU A 74 19.25 -1.18 -7.62
C GLU A 74 18.07 -0.82 -8.53
N GLU A 75 16.84 -1.12 -8.11
CA GLU A 75 15.62 -0.93 -8.91
C GLU A 75 14.57 -0.07 -8.20
N GLY A 76 14.80 0.29 -6.94
CA GLY A 76 13.85 1.03 -6.11
C GLY A 76 14.02 2.55 -6.11
N ILE A 77 12.91 3.27 -5.94
CA ILE A 77 12.92 4.72 -5.69
C ILE A 77 13.53 4.99 -4.31
N SER A 78 14.52 5.90 -4.26
CA SER A 78 15.31 6.19 -3.05
C SER A 78 14.69 7.23 -2.10
N SER A 79 13.61 7.88 -2.51
CA SER A 79 12.79 8.74 -1.65
C SER A 79 11.38 8.90 -2.23
N PHE A 80 10.39 8.76 -1.37
CA PHE A 80 8.99 9.05 -1.63
C PHE A 80 8.41 9.73 -0.40
N ARG A 81 7.68 10.84 -0.61
CA ARG A 81 6.98 11.55 0.47
C ARG A 81 5.59 10.93 0.65
N GLN A 82 5.38 10.30 1.80
CA GLN A 82 4.08 9.76 2.20
C GLN A 82 3.37 10.81 3.05
N LEU A 83 2.39 11.49 2.46
CA LEU A 83 1.55 12.44 3.21
C LEU A 83 0.75 11.66 4.26
N LEU A 84 0.64 12.24 5.45
CA LEU A 84 -0.30 11.74 6.44
C LEU A 84 -1.68 12.30 6.11
N ASP A 85 -2.70 11.45 6.20
CA ASP A 85 -4.10 11.90 6.14
C ASP A 85 -4.39 12.70 7.42
N PRO A 86 -4.75 14.00 7.32
CA PRO A 86 -5.00 14.82 8.51
C PRO A 86 -6.21 14.34 9.32
N GLU A 87 -7.18 13.68 8.70
CA GLU A 87 -8.39 13.18 9.36
C GLU A 87 -8.19 11.78 9.94
N ARG A 88 -7.25 11.01 9.38
CA ARG A 88 -7.01 9.59 9.69
C ARG A 88 -5.52 9.23 9.72
N PRO A 89 -4.73 9.84 10.61
CA PRO A 89 -3.27 9.74 10.57
C PRO A 89 -2.73 8.46 11.22
N GLY A 90 -3.57 7.66 11.90
CA GLY A 90 -3.15 6.45 12.59
C GLY A 90 -3.24 5.19 11.73
N VAL A 91 -2.48 4.15 12.08
CA VAL A 91 -2.63 2.82 11.47
C VAL A 91 -4.01 2.24 11.75
N GLU A 92 -4.57 2.49 12.94
CA GLU A 92 -5.91 1.98 13.31
C GLU A 92 -6.99 2.49 12.34
N ASP A 93 -6.95 3.77 11.98
CA ASP A 93 -7.90 4.35 11.02
C ASP A 93 -7.81 3.68 9.64
N LEU A 94 -6.60 3.35 9.21
CA LEU A 94 -6.33 2.64 7.95
C LEU A 94 -6.84 1.20 8.03
N LEU A 95 -6.59 0.49 9.14
CA LEU A 95 -7.08 -0.87 9.36
C LEU A 95 -8.61 -0.91 9.36
N ASP A 96 -9.27 0.04 10.02
CA ASP A 96 -10.72 0.14 10.03
C ASP A 96 -11.28 0.36 8.63
N SER A 97 -10.67 1.25 7.84
CA SER A 97 -11.07 1.48 6.43
C SER A 97 -10.90 0.23 5.56
N ILE A 98 -9.75 -0.45 5.67
CA ILE A 98 -9.48 -1.72 4.96
C ILE A 98 -10.52 -2.77 5.35
N CYS A 99 -10.70 -2.99 6.65
CA CYS A 99 -11.61 -4.00 7.16
C CYS A 99 -13.06 -3.70 6.77
N ALA A 100 -13.48 -2.43 6.79
CA ALA A 100 -14.80 -2.02 6.34
C ALA A 100 -15.00 -2.33 4.84
N GLY A 101 -14.00 -2.06 4.00
CA GLY A 101 -14.03 -2.39 2.58
C GLY A 101 -14.13 -3.89 2.32
N VAL A 102 -13.34 -4.71 3.04
CA VAL A 102 -13.40 -6.18 2.93
C VAL A 102 -14.76 -6.72 3.39
N ARG A 103 -15.27 -6.26 4.54
CA ARG A 103 -16.60 -6.66 5.02
C ARG A 103 -17.70 -6.29 4.04
N SER A 104 -17.64 -5.10 3.44
CA SER A 104 -18.59 -4.67 2.41
C SER A 104 -18.55 -5.60 1.19
N ALA A 105 -17.36 -5.96 0.71
CA ALA A 105 -17.21 -6.92 -0.39
C ALA A 105 -17.79 -8.30 -0.03
N CYS A 106 -17.53 -8.80 1.18
CA CYS A 106 -18.14 -10.04 1.68
C CYS A 106 -19.67 -9.97 1.66
N THR A 107 -20.28 -8.87 2.11
CA THR A 107 -21.73 -8.67 2.05
C THR A 107 -22.27 -8.76 0.63
N TYR A 108 -21.63 -8.10 -0.34
CA TYR A 108 -22.06 -8.14 -1.75
C TYR A 108 -21.90 -9.54 -2.39
N ALA A 109 -20.88 -10.28 -2.00
CA ALA A 109 -20.67 -11.67 -2.45
C ALA A 109 -21.53 -12.69 -1.67
N GLY A 110 -22.25 -12.25 -0.63
CA GLY A 110 -22.99 -13.14 0.27
C GLY A 110 -22.09 -14.09 1.05
N ALA A 111 -20.91 -13.64 1.47
CA ALA A 111 -19.94 -14.40 2.23
C ALA A 111 -19.84 -13.91 3.69
N CYS A 112 -19.71 -14.83 4.63
CA CYS A 112 -19.48 -14.57 6.06
C CYS A 112 -18.04 -14.86 6.47
N THR A 113 -17.26 -15.56 5.63
CA THR A 113 -15.85 -15.88 5.87
C THR A 113 -15.01 -15.63 4.62
N ILE A 114 -13.68 -15.57 4.77
CA ILE A 114 -12.75 -15.43 3.63
C ILE A 114 -12.82 -16.66 2.71
N THR A 115 -12.98 -17.86 3.27
CA THR A 115 -13.18 -19.08 2.47
C THR A 115 -14.45 -18.98 1.63
N GLU A 116 -15.57 -18.54 2.21
CA GLU A 116 -16.79 -18.33 1.45
C GLU A 116 -16.63 -17.23 0.40
N LEU A 117 -15.85 -16.18 0.69
CA LEU A 117 -15.53 -15.15 -0.30
C LEU A 117 -14.77 -15.74 -1.49
N HIS A 118 -13.81 -16.64 -1.27
CA HIS A 118 -13.09 -17.34 -2.35
C HIS A 118 -14.04 -18.16 -3.22
N GLU A 119 -14.99 -18.86 -2.60
CA GLU A 119 -15.90 -19.76 -3.31
C GLU A 119 -17.01 -19.02 -4.06
N ARG A 120 -17.52 -17.91 -3.50
CA ARG A 120 -18.73 -17.23 -3.97
C ARG A 120 -18.44 -15.99 -4.81
N ALA A 121 -17.29 -15.34 -4.64
CA ALA A 121 -17.00 -14.11 -5.38
C ALA A 121 -16.82 -14.40 -6.88
N VAL A 122 -17.47 -13.58 -7.70
CA VAL A 122 -17.28 -13.58 -9.16
C VAL A 122 -16.52 -12.33 -9.55
N VAL A 123 -15.31 -12.51 -10.07
CA VAL A 123 -14.46 -11.40 -10.54
C VAL A 123 -14.49 -11.35 -12.06
N GLY A 124 -14.89 -10.20 -12.60
CA GLY A 124 -14.95 -9.94 -14.04
C GLY A 124 -13.84 -9.00 -14.51
N VAL A 125 -13.65 -8.95 -15.83
CA VAL A 125 -12.78 -7.97 -16.48
C VAL A 125 -13.58 -6.70 -16.75
N GLN A 126 -13.05 -5.55 -16.34
CA GLN A 126 -13.65 -4.24 -16.59
C GLN A 126 -12.84 -3.47 -17.63
N THR A 127 -13.52 -2.81 -18.58
CA THR A 127 -12.87 -1.89 -19.52
C THR A 127 -12.49 -0.59 -18.81
N ALA A 128 -11.61 0.21 -19.42
CA ALA A 128 -11.25 1.52 -18.89
C ALA A 128 -12.47 2.46 -18.74
N ALA A 129 -13.43 2.38 -19.67
CA ALA A 129 -14.67 3.16 -19.60
C ALA A 129 -15.55 2.75 -18.42
N GLY A 130 -15.73 1.44 -18.20
CA GLY A 130 -16.50 0.96 -17.03
C GLY A 130 -15.83 1.33 -15.70
N TYR A 131 -14.49 1.32 -15.66
CA TYR A 131 -13.76 1.77 -14.46
C TYR A 131 -13.98 3.27 -14.19
N ALA A 132 -13.98 4.10 -15.24
CA ALA A 132 -14.25 5.53 -15.11
C ALA A 132 -15.69 5.82 -14.66
N GLU A 133 -16.67 5.08 -15.19
CA GLU A 133 -18.08 5.20 -14.80
C GLU A 133 -18.31 4.91 -13.31
N GLY A 134 -17.57 3.95 -12.74
CA GLY A 134 -17.67 3.60 -11.33
C GLY A 134 -16.97 4.55 -10.37
N GLN A 135 -16.21 5.53 -10.86
CA GLN A 135 -15.62 6.56 -10.01
C GLN A 135 -16.64 7.63 -9.65
N PRO A 136 -16.48 8.31 -8.50
CA PRO A 136 -17.30 9.46 -8.18
C PRO A 136 -17.21 10.51 -9.31
N ALA A 137 -18.31 10.70 -10.03
CA ALA A 137 -18.46 11.84 -10.92
C ALA A 137 -18.74 13.05 -10.02
N GLY A 138 -17.77 13.94 -9.87
CA GLY A 138 -17.96 15.18 -9.12
C GLY A 138 -19.18 15.94 -9.65
N LEU A 139 -20.13 16.21 -8.76
CA LEU A 139 -21.07 17.33 -8.91
C LEU A 139 -20.45 18.57 -8.29
#